data_AF-A0A2E4CUV3-F1
#
_entry.id   AF-A0A2E4CUV3-F1
#
_cell.length_a   1.000
_cell.length_b   1.000
_cell.length_c   1.000
_cell.angle_alpha   90.00
_cell.angle_beta   90.00
_cell.angle_gamma   90.00
#
_symmetry.space_group_name_H-M   'P 1'
#
loop_
_entity.id
_entity.type
_entity.pdbx_description
1 polymer ?
#
loop_
_entity_poly.entity_id
_entity_poly.type
_entity_poly.pdbx_seq_one_letter_code
_entity_poly.pdbx_strand_id
1 'polypeptide(L)'
;MLGALALPGGTLGAQTPVPQSDRIDTLPIGSYECTLPGDAAGPAWNRVPEHDFSILNGSSYEARGERGVYLLRGDEVIFTRGPLKGKVMERAGRSILRERLADGTLGRMRCVRAGPAN
;
A
#
# COMPACT_ATOMS: atom_id res chain seq x y z
N MET A 1 -36.66 28.65 52.51
CA MET A 1 -37.03 28.03 51.21
C MET A 1 -35.80 27.96 50.33
N LEU A 2 -35.19 26.78 50.19
CA LEU A 2 -34.21 26.50 49.13
C LEU A 2 -34.49 25.08 48.64
N GLY A 3 -35.08 24.97 47.45
CA GLY A 3 -35.34 23.70 46.77
C GLY A 3 -34.17 23.35 45.86
N ALA A 4 -33.60 22.16 46.05
CA ALA A 4 -32.58 21.60 45.17
C ALA A 4 -33.27 20.86 44.01
N LEU A 5 -33.04 21.32 42.78
CA LEU A 5 -33.47 20.64 41.55
C LEU A 5 -32.39 19.63 41.14
N ALA A 6 -32.74 18.34 41.19
CA ALA A 6 -31.92 17.25 40.68
C ALA A 6 -32.10 17.10 39.16
N LEU A 7 -30.98 17.05 38.43
CA LEU A 7 -30.93 16.79 36.98
C LEU A 7 -30.72 15.28 36.73
N PRO A 8 -31.51 14.62 35.85
CA PRO A 8 -31.31 13.22 35.51
C PRO A 8 -30.10 13.03 34.58
N GLY A 9 -29.23 12.08 34.93
CA GLY A 9 -28.05 11.70 34.15
C GLY A 9 -28.42 10.99 32.85
N GLY A 10 -27.94 11.52 31.72
CA GLY A 10 -28.04 10.88 30.42
C GLY A 10 -27.01 9.76 30.26
N THR A 11 -27.46 8.59 29.81
CA THR A 11 -26.60 7.45 29.47
C THR A 11 -25.89 7.70 28.14
N LEU A 12 -24.55 7.75 28.15
CA LEU A 12 -23.76 7.72 26.91
C LEU A 12 -23.92 6.36 26.24
N GLY A 13 -24.47 6.33 25.03
CA GLY A 13 -24.47 5.15 24.17
C GLY A 13 -23.03 4.84 23.73
N ALA A 14 -22.58 3.61 23.96
CA ALA A 14 -21.31 3.12 23.44
C ALA A 14 -21.44 2.95 21.91
N GLN A 15 -20.79 3.83 21.16
CA GLN A 15 -20.66 3.70 19.71
C GLN A 15 -19.55 2.68 19.40
N THR A 16 -19.94 1.49 18.95
CA THR A 16 -19.01 0.49 18.40
C THR A 16 -18.32 1.05 17.17
N PRO A 17 -16.98 1.04 17.09
CA PRO A 17 -16.27 1.42 15.88
C PRO A 17 -16.76 0.56 14.72
N VAL A 18 -17.28 1.19 13.67
CA VAL A 18 -17.57 0.48 12.43
C VAL A 18 -16.21 0.13 11.83
N PRO A 19 -15.87 -1.15 11.59
CA PRO A 19 -14.65 -1.48 10.87
C PRO A 19 -14.75 -0.79 9.50
N GLN A 20 -13.86 0.16 9.23
CA GLN A 20 -13.77 0.75 7.91
C GLN A 20 -13.39 -0.39 6.97
N SER A 21 -14.32 -0.86 6.14
CA SER A 21 -13.97 -1.67 4.99
C SER A 21 -13.00 -0.84 4.17
N ASP A 22 -11.72 -1.15 4.29
CA ASP A 22 -10.66 -0.45 3.59
C ASP A 22 -11.00 -0.40 2.11
N ARG A 23 -11.05 0.82 1.57
CA ARG A 23 -11.46 1.09 0.19
C ARG A 23 -10.67 0.20 -0.78
N ILE A 24 -11.38 -0.52 -1.65
CA ILE A 24 -10.77 -1.20 -2.78
C ILE A 24 -10.51 -0.19 -3.88
N ASP A 25 -9.30 -0.22 -4.43
CA ASP A 25 -8.85 0.78 -5.41
C ASP A 25 -7.87 0.15 -6.41
N THR A 26 -7.33 0.96 -7.32
CA THR A 26 -6.26 0.58 -8.24
C THR A 26 -5.05 1.49 -8.10
N LEU A 27 -3.88 0.95 -8.44
CA LEU A 27 -2.65 1.72 -8.55
C LEU A 27 -2.68 2.57 -9.83
N PRO A 28 -2.05 3.76 -9.82
CA PRO A 28 -1.89 4.54 -11.05
C PRO A 28 -1.14 3.73 -12.12
N ILE A 29 -1.72 3.69 -13.32
CA ILE A 29 -1.15 3.08 -14.54
C ILE A 29 0.25 3.63 -14.77
N GLY A 30 1.25 2.79 -15.01
CA GLY A 30 2.63 3.24 -15.22
C GLY A 30 3.67 2.18 -14.90
N SER A 31 4.92 2.46 -15.30
CA SER A 31 6.08 1.64 -14.93
C SER A 31 6.57 2.01 -13.53
N TYR A 32 6.81 0.99 -12.70
CA TYR A 32 7.32 1.10 -11.34
C TYR A 32 8.72 0.49 -11.29
N GLU A 33 9.68 1.31 -10.88
CA GLU A 33 11.07 0.92 -10.73
C GLU A 33 11.40 0.70 -9.27
N CYS A 34 11.85 -0.50 -8.95
CA CYS A 34 12.18 -0.92 -7.60
C CYS A 34 13.67 -0.70 -7.31
N THR A 35 13.92 -0.18 -6.11
CA THR A 35 15.26 0.16 -5.65
C THR A 35 15.43 -0.22 -4.19
N LEU A 36 16.68 -0.54 -3.83
CA LEU A 36 17.15 -0.58 -2.46
C LEU A 36 17.87 0.74 -2.14
N PRO A 37 17.83 1.20 -0.87
CA PRO A 37 18.71 2.28 -0.45
C PRO A 37 20.17 1.85 -0.66
N GLY A 38 20.98 2.78 -1.13
CA GLY A 38 22.42 2.58 -1.18
C GLY A 38 23.11 2.93 0.14
N ASP A 39 24.42 3.12 0.06
CA ASP A 39 25.26 3.51 1.18
C ASP A 39 25.98 4.84 0.90
N ALA A 40 26.63 5.39 1.94
CA ALA A 40 27.28 6.69 1.86
C ALA A 40 28.50 6.72 0.92
N ALA A 41 29.04 5.57 0.52
CA ALA A 41 30.19 5.46 -0.37
C ALA A 41 29.78 5.25 -1.84
N GLY A 42 28.50 5.01 -2.11
CA GLY A 42 27.98 4.64 -3.41
C GLY A 42 26.77 5.45 -3.87
N PRO A 43 26.07 4.96 -4.90
CA PRO A 43 24.82 5.55 -5.37
C PRO A 43 23.78 5.60 -4.25
N ALA A 44 22.98 6.65 -4.18
CA ALA A 44 21.93 6.77 -3.16
C ALA A 44 20.85 5.67 -3.28
N TRP A 45 20.66 5.11 -4.47
CA TRP A 45 19.68 4.08 -4.77
C TRP A 45 20.27 3.03 -5.71
N ASN A 46 20.02 1.76 -5.41
CA ASN A 46 20.45 0.63 -6.22
C ASN A 46 19.22 -0.02 -6.87
N ARG A 47 19.18 -0.10 -8.20
CA ARG A 47 18.08 -0.72 -8.95
C ARG A 47 17.99 -2.22 -8.67
N VAL A 48 16.76 -2.73 -8.64
CA VAL A 48 16.43 -4.15 -8.46
C VAL A 48 15.51 -4.57 -9.62
N PRO A 49 16.03 -4.69 -10.86
CA PRO A 49 15.20 -4.82 -12.07
C PRO A 49 14.29 -6.04 -12.06
N GLU A 50 14.68 -7.12 -11.35
CA GLU A 50 13.87 -8.31 -11.21
C GLU A 50 12.57 -8.07 -10.42
N HIS A 51 12.45 -6.93 -9.73
CA HIS A 51 11.26 -6.50 -9.02
C HIS A 51 10.45 -5.42 -9.75
N ASP A 52 10.96 -4.89 -10.87
CA ASP A 52 10.27 -3.87 -11.65
C ASP A 52 8.97 -4.46 -12.25
N PHE A 53 7.95 -3.61 -12.38
CA PHE A 53 6.65 -3.99 -12.94
C PHE A 53 5.93 -2.79 -13.54
N SER A 54 4.97 -3.06 -14.42
CA SER A 54 4.09 -2.05 -15.00
C SER A 54 2.65 -2.32 -14.58
N ILE A 55 1.97 -1.30 -14.06
CA ILE A 55 0.52 -1.34 -13.84
C ILE A 55 -0.15 -1.02 -15.17
N LEU A 56 -1.02 -1.92 -15.61
CA LEU A 56 -1.70 -1.84 -16.89
C LEU A 56 -3.07 -1.16 -16.73
N ASN A 57 -4.14 -1.93 -16.54
CA ASN A 57 -5.48 -1.42 -16.28
C ASN A 57 -6.15 -2.21 -15.15
N GLY A 58 -7.15 -1.59 -14.51
CA GLY A 58 -7.81 -2.19 -13.36
C GLY A 58 -6.78 -2.66 -12.31
N SER A 59 -6.93 -3.90 -11.86
CA SER A 59 -6.02 -4.53 -10.90
C SER A 59 -5.02 -5.49 -11.56
N SER A 60 -4.57 -5.18 -12.78
CA SER A 60 -3.59 -5.99 -13.53
C SER A 60 -2.21 -5.34 -13.61
N TYR A 61 -1.18 -6.18 -13.71
CA TYR A 61 0.20 -5.75 -13.92
C TYR A 61 0.93 -6.68 -14.88
N GLU A 62 2.07 -6.22 -15.36
CA GLU A 62 3.06 -7.03 -16.07
C GLU A 62 4.42 -6.92 -15.38
N ALA A 63 5.11 -8.05 -15.24
CA ALA A 63 6.50 -8.10 -14.77
C ALA A 63 7.20 -9.26 -15.47
N ARG A 64 8.48 -9.11 -15.80
CA ARG A 64 9.28 -10.20 -16.43
C ARG A 64 8.62 -10.82 -17.68
N GLY A 65 7.85 -10.04 -18.44
CA GLY A 65 7.12 -10.48 -19.65
C GLY A 65 5.84 -11.27 -19.39
N GLU A 66 5.41 -11.43 -18.14
CA GLU A 66 4.20 -12.16 -17.77
C GLU A 66 3.20 -11.28 -17.02
N ARG A 67 1.90 -11.54 -17.25
CA ARG A 67 0.80 -10.82 -16.59
C ARG A 67 0.45 -11.41 -15.24
N GLY A 68 0.06 -10.52 -14.33
CA GLY A 68 -0.48 -10.88 -13.03
C GLY A 68 -1.60 -9.96 -12.58
N VAL A 69 -2.07 -10.23 -11.37
CA VAL A 69 -3.17 -9.50 -10.72
C VAL A 69 -2.74 -9.14 -9.31
N TYR A 70 -3.17 -7.96 -8.87
CA TYR A 70 -2.98 -7.51 -7.49
C TYR A 70 -4.33 -7.14 -6.86
N LEU A 71 -4.34 -6.97 -5.55
CA LEU A 71 -5.43 -6.38 -4.79
C LEU A 71 -4.87 -5.16 -4.07
N LEU A 72 -5.49 -4.00 -4.25
CA LEU A 72 -5.22 -2.82 -3.43
C LEU A 72 -6.41 -2.60 -2.49
N ARG A 73 -6.13 -2.65 -1.19
CA ARG A 73 -7.08 -2.40 -0.10
C ARG A 73 -6.47 -1.37 0.84
N GLY A 74 -7.11 -0.21 0.97
CA GLY A 74 -6.55 0.88 1.78
C GLY A 74 -5.21 1.33 1.17
N ASP A 75 -4.11 1.12 1.91
CA ASP A 75 -2.75 1.33 1.44
C ASP A 75 -1.99 0.02 1.16
N GLU A 76 -2.60 -1.14 1.40
CA GLU A 76 -1.95 -2.43 1.18
C GLU A 76 -2.18 -2.95 -0.23
N VAL A 77 -1.08 -3.29 -0.91
CA VAL A 77 -1.08 -3.93 -2.23
C VAL A 77 -0.59 -5.36 -2.08
N ILE A 78 -1.44 -6.33 -2.42
CA ILE A 78 -1.13 -7.75 -2.38
C ILE A 78 -1.11 -8.28 -3.80
N PHE A 79 0.03 -8.82 -4.24
CA PHE A 79 0.12 -9.47 -5.55
C PHE A 79 -0.41 -10.90 -5.44
N THR A 80 -1.56 -11.18 -6.06
CA THR A 80 -2.30 -12.45 -5.88
C THR A 80 -2.00 -13.49 -6.97
N ARG A 81 -1.52 -13.04 -8.14
CA ARG A 81 -1.12 -13.88 -9.28
C ARG A 81 0.05 -13.27 -10.05
N GLY A 82 0.78 -14.11 -10.79
CA GLY A 82 1.86 -13.71 -11.70
C GLY A 82 3.22 -13.71 -11.01
N PRO A 83 4.26 -13.12 -11.65
CA PRO A 83 5.65 -13.23 -11.20
C PRO A 83 5.94 -12.65 -9.82
N LEU A 84 5.14 -11.68 -9.35
CA LEU A 84 5.27 -11.05 -8.04
C LEU A 84 4.34 -11.66 -6.98
N LYS A 85 3.68 -12.79 -7.27
CA LYS A 85 2.70 -13.42 -6.36
C LYS A 85 3.27 -13.60 -4.94
N GLY A 86 2.46 -13.23 -3.95
CA GLY A 86 2.79 -13.33 -2.53
C GLY A 86 3.54 -12.11 -1.98
N LYS A 87 4.02 -11.21 -2.84
CA LYS A 87 4.61 -9.95 -2.38
C LYS A 87 3.52 -9.02 -1.86
N VAL A 88 3.86 -8.32 -0.78
CA VAL A 88 3.01 -7.29 -0.18
C VAL A 88 3.76 -5.97 -0.18
N MET A 89 3.08 -4.90 -0.56
CA MET A 89 3.62 -3.55 -0.54
C MET A 89 2.65 -2.62 0.19
N GLU A 90 3.17 -1.55 0.78
CA GLU A 90 2.41 -0.46 1.37
C GLU A 90 2.55 0.80 0.50
N ARG A 91 1.44 1.46 0.22
CA ARG A 91 1.39 2.75 -0.45
C ARG A 91 1.81 3.86 0.52
N ALA A 92 3.01 4.39 0.29
CA ALA A 92 3.56 5.51 1.04
C ALA A 92 3.29 6.88 0.38
N GLY A 93 2.54 6.89 -0.73
CA GLY A 93 2.16 8.08 -1.48
C GLY A 93 1.57 7.72 -2.84
N ARG A 94 1.25 8.73 -3.67
CA ARG A 94 0.58 8.49 -4.96
C ARG A 94 1.43 7.69 -5.95
N SER A 95 2.76 7.81 -5.90
CA SER A 95 3.70 7.20 -6.83
C SER A 95 4.71 6.28 -6.15
N ILE A 96 4.55 6.00 -4.86
CA ILE A 96 5.56 5.33 -4.04
C ILE A 96 4.94 4.15 -3.31
N LEU A 97 5.58 2.99 -3.48
CA LEU A 97 5.27 1.75 -2.78
C LEU A 97 6.50 1.31 -1.98
N ARG A 98 6.30 0.87 -0.75
CA ARG A 98 7.34 0.27 0.10
C ARG A 98 7.05 -1.20 0.30
N GLU A 99 8.08 -2.02 0.33
CA GLU A 99 7.92 -3.43 0.67
C GLU A 99 7.36 -3.58 2.09
N ARG A 100 6.44 -4.53 2.26
CA ARG A 100 6.00 -5.00 3.57
C ARG A 100 6.50 -6.43 3.76
N LEU A 101 7.20 -6.65 4.87
CA LEU A 101 7.71 -7.95 5.27
C LEU A 101 6.60 -8.78 5.92
N ALA A 102 6.82 -10.09 6.06
CA ALA A 102 5.83 -11.01 6.62
C ALA A 102 5.48 -10.72 8.10
N ASP A 103 6.37 -10.04 8.83
CA ASP A 103 6.15 -9.59 10.21
C ASP A 103 5.32 -8.29 10.29
N GLY A 104 4.88 -7.75 9.15
CA GLY A 104 4.10 -6.52 9.04
C GLY A 104 4.94 -5.24 8.96
N THR A 105 6.25 -5.32 9.19
CA THR A 105 7.16 -4.16 9.15
C THR A 105 7.50 -3.75 7.72
N LEU A 106 7.97 -2.51 7.56
CA LEU A 106 8.37 -2.00 6.25
C LEU A 106 9.79 -2.47 5.91
N GLY A 107 9.89 -3.13 4.75
CA GLY A 107 11.15 -3.53 4.15
C GLY A 107 11.97 -2.35 3.66
N ARG A 108 13.17 -2.67 3.16
CA ARG A 108 14.10 -1.67 2.61
C ARG A 108 13.74 -1.28 1.18
N MET A 109 13.13 -2.18 0.41
CA MET A 109 12.84 -1.93 -1.00
C MET A 109 11.70 -0.91 -1.15
N ARG A 110 11.87 -0.01 -2.13
CA ARG A 110 10.85 0.93 -2.56
C ARG A 110 10.70 0.89 -4.07
N CYS A 111 9.46 0.90 -4.54
CA CYS A 111 9.14 0.97 -5.95
C CYS A 111 8.47 2.31 -6.26
N VAL A 112 9.00 3.04 -7.23
CA VAL A 112 8.55 4.39 -7.59
C VAL A 112 8.02 4.38 -9.02
N ARG A 113 6.86 5.01 -9.25
CA ARG A 113 6.32 5.18 -10.60
C ARG A 113 7.20 6.14 -11.40
N ALA A 114 7.95 5.61 -12.36
CA ALA A 114 8.95 6.34 -13.13
C ALA A 114 8.43 6.87 -14.48
N GLY A 115 7.32 6.33 -14.99
CA GLY A 115 6.85 6.71 -16.32
C GLY A 115 5.52 6.07 -16.74
N PRO A 116 5.13 6.21 -18.02
CA PRO A 116 4.02 5.46 -18.60
C PRO A 116 4.30 3.95 -18.53
N ALA A 117 3.24 3.14 -18.68
CA ALA A 117 3.39 1.69 -18.79
C ALA A 117 4.01 1.37 -20.16
N ASN A 118 4.91 0.39 -20.17
CA ASN A 118 5.51 -0.15 -21.40
C ASN A 118 4.51 -1.00 -22.19
#